data_AF-A0A923A241-F1
#
_entry.id   AF-A0A923A241-F1
#
_cell.length_a   1.000
_cell.length_b   1.000
_cell.length_c   1.000
_cell.angle_alpha   90.00
_cell.angle_beta   90.00
_cell.angle_gamma   90.00
#
_symmetry.space_group_name_H-M   'P 1'
#
loop_
_entity.id
_entity.type
_entity.pdbx_description
1 polymer ?
#
loop_
_entity_poly.entity_id
_entity_poly.type
_entity_poly.pdbx_seq_one_letter_code
_entity_poly.pdbx_strand_id
1 'polypeptide(L)'
;MLIYDDIFSWDGWGGKLRLASGKCKLRIYDESRDQSGDQVLLRPIVIISKDIGKESISIRSCSGHIATLVTQRFGINPRRMLWVEYYAASEYGIGKVHKIPERFDVVEFTWHDGKAIEPRWRPISPMMLDTVKKMVAGW
;
A
#
# COMPACT_ATOMS: atom_id res chain seq x y z
N MET A 1 7.03 7.27 12.59
CA MET A 1 6.81 6.19 13.59
C MET A 1 5.99 5.04 12.99
N LEU A 2 6.40 3.78 13.16
CA LEU A 2 5.65 2.61 12.69
C LEU A 2 4.40 2.34 13.54
N ILE A 3 3.22 2.27 12.90
CA ILE A 3 1.92 2.00 13.53
C ILE A 3 1.47 0.56 13.32
N TYR A 4 1.74 0.00 12.14
CA TYR A 4 1.30 -1.34 11.77
C TYR A 4 2.31 -1.99 10.81
N ASP A 5 2.65 -3.26 11.02
CA ASP A 5 3.46 -4.08 10.11
C ASP A 5 3.04 -5.55 10.17
N ASP A 6 1.98 -5.90 9.45
CA ASP A 6 1.47 -7.28 9.44
C ASP A 6 0.70 -7.59 8.15
N ILE A 7 0.18 -8.80 8.05
CA ILE A 7 -0.76 -9.22 7.01
C ILE A 7 -2.12 -8.56 7.29
N PHE A 8 -2.53 -7.68 6.40
CA PHE A 8 -3.87 -7.11 6.39
C PHE A 8 -4.78 -8.02 5.57
N SER A 9 -5.86 -8.51 6.19
CA SER A 9 -6.90 -9.28 5.53
C SER A 9 -8.16 -8.44 5.39
N TRP A 10 -8.86 -8.58 4.27
CA TRP A 10 -10.17 -7.97 4.06
C TRP A 10 -11.20 -8.99 3.62
N ASP A 11 -12.44 -8.72 4.05
CA ASP A 11 -13.60 -9.41 3.52
C ASP A 11 -14.03 -8.79 2.21
N GLY A 12 -14.35 -9.67 1.27
CA GLY A 12 -14.96 -9.33 0.01
C GLY A 12 -16.47 -9.12 0.13
N TRP A 13 -17.16 -9.16 -1.00
CA TRP A 13 -18.62 -9.02 -1.07
C TRP A 13 -19.30 -10.38 -1.25
N GLY A 14 -20.65 -10.38 -1.19
CA GLY A 14 -21.45 -11.59 -1.45
C GLY A 14 -21.58 -12.55 -0.26
N GLY A 15 -21.34 -12.07 0.97
CA GLY A 15 -21.57 -12.84 2.20
C GLY A 15 -20.76 -14.15 2.22
N LYS A 16 -21.45 -15.30 2.17
CA LYS A 16 -20.82 -16.63 2.19
C LYS A 16 -19.84 -16.88 1.04
N LEU A 17 -20.03 -16.20 -0.10
CA LEU A 17 -19.19 -16.38 -1.28
C LEU A 17 -17.83 -15.68 -1.15
N ARG A 18 -17.70 -14.68 -0.27
CA ARG A 18 -16.47 -13.90 -0.02
C ARG A 18 -15.74 -13.48 -1.30
N LEU A 19 -16.50 -13.06 -2.31
CA LEU A 19 -15.96 -12.63 -3.60
C LEU A 19 -15.06 -11.43 -3.41
N ALA A 20 -13.85 -11.44 -3.98
CA ALA A 20 -12.88 -10.37 -3.77
C ALA A 20 -12.31 -10.24 -2.36
N SER A 21 -12.42 -11.26 -1.50
CA SER A 21 -11.62 -11.32 -0.26
C SER A 21 -10.16 -11.61 -0.57
N GLY A 22 -9.25 -11.11 0.26
CA GLY A 22 -7.84 -11.35 0.09
C GLY A 22 -7.00 -10.85 1.26
N LYS A 23 -5.68 -10.93 1.06
CA LYS A 23 -4.68 -10.53 2.03
C LYS A 23 -3.52 -9.83 1.36
N CYS A 24 -2.89 -8.92 2.08
CA CYS A 24 -1.66 -8.27 1.64
C CYS A 24 -0.75 -8.00 2.83
N LYS A 25 0.54 -7.80 2.57
CA LYS A 25 1.42 -7.22 3.57
C LYS A 25 1.16 -5.72 3.59
N LEU A 26 0.95 -5.16 4.78
CA LEU A 26 0.65 -3.74 4.97
C LEU A 26 1.59 -3.16 6.01
N ARG A 27 2.18 -2.01 5.71
CA ARG A 27 2.89 -1.15 6.67
C ARG A 27 2.22 0.20 6.74
N ILE A 28 2.08 0.75 7.94
CA ILE A 28 1.55 2.09 8.18
C ILE A 28 2.56 2.85 9.04
N TYR A 29 3.00 4.01 8.56
CA TYR A 29 3.85 4.95 9.27
C TYR A 29 3.10 6.26 9.49
N ASP A 30 3.32 6.89 10.64
CA ASP A 30 2.93 8.28 10.90
C ASP A 30 4.19 9.09 11.21
N GLU A 31 4.61 9.87 10.23
CA GLU A 31 5.80 10.71 10.27
C GLU A 31 5.55 12.02 11.03
N SER A 32 4.28 12.39 11.30
CA SER A 32 4.00 13.56 12.13
C SER A 32 4.30 13.33 13.61
N ARG A 33 4.54 12.08 14.01
CA ARG A 33 4.94 11.70 15.38
C ARG A 33 6.44 11.58 15.55
N ASP A 34 7.21 11.73 14.48
CA ASP A 34 8.66 11.70 14.54
C ASP A 34 9.19 13.11 14.82
N GLN A 35 9.86 13.29 15.96
CA GLN A 35 10.38 14.60 16.40
C GLN A 35 11.78 14.88 15.83
N SER A 36 12.33 13.97 15.03
CA SER A 36 13.74 13.94 14.61
C SER A 36 14.09 14.86 13.42
N GLY A 37 13.09 15.54 12.83
CA GLY A 37 13.24 16.74 12.00
C GLY A 37 14.25 16.68 10.84
N ASP A 38 13.75 16.48 9.61
CA ASP A 38 14.32 17.14 8.41
C ASP A 38 13.34 17.16 7.21
N GLN A 39 12.26 16.36 7.22
CA GLN A 39 11.24 16.37 6.16
C GLN A 39 9.82 16.39 6.73
N VAL A 40 9.14 17.53 6.58
CA VAL A 40 7.69 17.63 6.81
C VAL A 40 6.99 17.15 5.54
N LEU A 41 6.55 15.89 5.52
CA LEU A 41 5.69 15.39 4.45
C LEU A 41 4.31 16.04 4.55
N LEU A 42 3.82 16.62 3.45
CA LEU A 42 2.45 17.16 3.36
C LEU A 42 1.39 16.09 3.69
N ARG A 43 1.70 14.83 3.38
CA ARG A 43 0.91 13.64 3.71
C ARG A 43 1.73 12.77 4.67
N PRO A 44 1.68 13.04 5.98
CA PRO A 44 2.59 12.41 6.95
C PRO A 44 2.25 10.95 7.25
N ILE A 45 1.07 10.46 6.84
CA ILE A 45 0.69 9.07 7.03
C ILE A 45 1.04 8.31 5.76
N VAL A 46 2.06 7.47 5.82
CA VAL A 46 2.52 6.66 4.69
C VAL A 46 2.01 5.24 4.86
N ILE A 47 1.24 4.76 3.89
CA ILE A 47 0.72 3.40 3.85
C ILE A 47 1.35 2.67 2.68
N ILE A 48 1.95 1.52 2.96
CA ILE A 48 2.61 0.69 1.95
C ILE A 48 1.92 -0.65 1.90
N SER A 49 1.48 -1.07 0.72
CA SER A 49 0.87 -2.39 0.46
C SER A 49 1.71 -3.21 -0.50
N LYS A 50 1.91 -4.49 -0.20
CA LYS A 50 2.66 -5.45 -1.02
C LYS A 50 1.86 -6.75 -1.20
N ASP A 51 1.83 -7.25 -2.43
CA ASP A 51 1.24 -8.56 -2.73
C ASP A 51 2.08 -9.67 -2.06
N ILE A 52 1.41 -10.67 -1.50
CA ILE A 52 2.06 -11.84 -0.88
C ILE A 52 2.09 -13.08 -1.79
N GLY A 53 1.65 -12.93 -3.05
CA GLY A 53 1.88 -13.89 -4.13
C GLY A 53 1.11 -15.21 -4.07
N LYS A 54 0.22 -15.42 -3.09
CA LYS A 54 -0.59 -16.65 -2.94
C LYS A 54 -2.10 -16.43 -3.03
N GLU A 55 -2.53 -15.19 -3.18
CA GLU A 55 -3.95 -14.86 -3.20
C GLU A 55 -4.51 -14.94 -4.62
N SER A 56 -5.78 -15.33 -4.75
CA SER A 56 -6.48 -15.41 -6.03
C SER A 56 -6.70 -14.03 -6.68
N ILE A 57 -6.54 -12.95 -5.91
CA ILE A 57 -6.86 -11.58 -6.30
C ILE A 57 -5.72 -10.66 -5.92
N SER A 58 -5.25 -9.87 -6.89
CA SER A 58 -4.19 -8.89 -6.67
C SER A 58 -4.68 -7.71 -5.84
N ILE A 59 -3.81 -7.16 -5.00
CA ILE A 59 -4.12 -5.92 -4.27
C ILE A 59 -4.51 -4.79 -5.23
N ARG A 60 -3.92 -4.76 -6.42
CA ARG A 60 -4.20 -3.75 -7.44
C ARG A 60 -5.67 -3.72 -7.83
N SER A 61 -6.29 -4.90 -7.94
CA SER A 61 -7.72 -5.05 -8.31
C SER A 61 -8.67 -4.60 -7.20
N CYS A 62 -8.22 -4.63 -5.95
CA CYS A 62 -9.01 -4.29 -4.76
C CYS A 62 -8.52 -3.03 -4.04
N SER A 63 -7.63 -2.24 -4.65
CA SER A 63 -6.90 -1.15 -3.97
C SER A 63 -7.83 -0.13 -3.32
N GLY A 64 -8.91 0.28 -4.00
CA GLY A 64 -9.91 1.20 -3.43
C GLY A 64 -10.66 0.60 -2.23
N HIS A 65 -11.03 -0.67 -2.29
CA HIS A 65 -11.68 -1.35 -1.16
C HIS A 65 -10.74 -1.50 0.03
N ILE A 66 -9.49 -1.90 -0.22
CA ILE A 66 -8.45 -2.00 0.80
C ILE A 66 -8.20 -0.63 1.44
N ALA A 67 -8.01 0.43 0.64
CA ALA A 67 -7.78 1.79 1.15
C ALA A 67 -8.96 2.31 1.98
N THR A 68 -10.19 2.02 1.56
CA THR A 68 -11.40 2.33 2.33
C THR A 68 -11.37 1.65 3.70
N LEU A 69 -11.12 0.33 3.74
CA LEU A 69 -11.11 -0.43 4.99
C LEU A 69 -9.96 -0.03 5.91
N VAL A 70 -8.77 0.23 5.36
CA VAL A 70 -7.61 0.68 6.14
C VAL A 70 -7.88 2.06 6.75
N THR A 71 -8.36 3.02 5.96
CA THR A 71 -8.64 4.37 6.48
C THR A 71 -9.71 4.37 7.57
N GLN A 72 -10.76 3.55 7.42
CA GLN A 72 -11.79 3.36 8.44
C GLN A 72 -11.23 2.67 9.70
N ARG A 73 -10.52 1.55 9.55
CA ARG A 73 -10.01 0.75 10.67
C ARG A 73 -8.99 1.53 11.52
N PHE A 74 -8.14 2.33 10.89
CA PHE A 74 -7.07 3.05 11.58
C PHE A 74 -7.39 4.54 11.83
N GLY A 75 -8.60 5.01 11.48
CA GLY A 75 -9.00 6.41 11.68
C GLY A 75 -8.15 7.41 10.89
N ILE A 76 -7.68 7.04 9.70
CA ILE A 76 -6.76 7.84 8.89
C ILE A 76 -7.56 8.81 8.03
N ASN A 77 -7.27 10.11 8.14
CA ASN A 77 -7.80 11.12 7.22
C ASN A 77 -7.17 10.92 5.83
N PRO A 78 -7.96 10.62 4.78
CA PRO A 78 -7.41 10.39 3.44
C PRO A 78 -6.57 11.54 2.86
N ARG A 79 -6.87 12.79 3.24
CA ARG A 79 -6.11 13.96 2.78
C ARG A 79 -4.69 14.03 3.35
N ARG A 80 -4.42 13.31 4.44
CA ARG A 80 -3.11 13.23 5.10
C ARG A 80 -2.34 11.95 4.71
N MET A 81 -2.89 11.14 3.82
CA MET A 81 -2.39 9.80 3.49
C MET A 81 -1.66 9.77 2.14
N LEU A 82 -0.46 9.21 2.13
CA LEU A 82 0.24 8.75 0.94
C LEU A 82 0.10 7.21 0.87
N TRP A 83 -0.53 6.70 -0.18
CA TRP A 83 -0.59 5.26 -0.43
C TRP A 83 0.46 4.85 -1.46
N VAL A 84 1.24 3.84 -1.14
CA VAL A 84 2.26 3.26 -2.02
C VAL A 84 2.01 1.78 -2.20
N GLU A 85 1.95 1.34 -3.45
CA GLU A 85 1.99 -0.07 -3.80
C GLU A 85 3.44 -0.47 -4.11
N TYR A 86 3.96 -1.41 -3.33
CA TYR A 86 5.32 -1.93 -3.44
C TYR A 86 5.33 -3.28 -4.15
N TYR A 87 6.12 -3.35 -5.21
CA TYR A 87 6.40 -4.55 -5.98
C TYR A 87 7.87 -4.94 -5.75
N ALA A 88 8.10 -6.02 -5.02
CA ALA A 88 9.45 -6.53 -4.81
C ALA A 88 10.05 -7.03 -6.13
N ALA A 89 11.38 -6.91 -6.26
CA ALA A 89 12.09 -7.52 -7.37
C ALA A 89 11.80 -9.03 -7.40
N SER A 90 11.59 -9.56 -8.60
CA SER A 90 11.33 -10.99 -8.77
C SER A 90 12.00 -11.51 -10.03
N GLU A 91 12.32 -12.80 -10.01
CA GLU A 91 12.88 -13.51 -11.15
C GLU A 91 11.96 -14.67 -11.52
N TYR A 92 11.74 -14.90 -12.82
CA TYR A 92 10.84 -15.94 -13.31
C TYR A 92 11.36 -16.60 -14.59
N GLY A 93 10.68 -17.69 -15.00
CA GLY A 93 11.07 -18.53 -16.12
C GLY A 93 12.00 -19.69 -15.72
N ILE A 94 12.13 -20.68 -16.61
CA ILE A 94 13.04 -21.81 -16.40
C ILE A 94 14.46 -21.25 -16.31
N GLY A 95 15.12 -21.50 -15.17
CA GLY A 95 16.46 -20.96 -14.90
C GLY A 95 16.49 -19.48 -14.46
N LYS A 96 15.35 -18.87 -14.09
CA LYS A 96 15.27 -17.47 -13.59
C LYS A 96 15.86 -16.42 -14.54
N VAL A 97 15.70 -16.64 -15.84
CA VAL A 97 16.30 -15.78 -16.88
C VAL A 97 15.65 -14.41 -16.99
N HIS A 98 14.39 -14.25 -16.56
CA HIS A 98 13.69 -12.97 -16.61
C HIS A 98 13.71 -12.30 -15.25
N LYS A 99 14.04 -11.00 -15.23
CA LYS A 99 14.10 -10.18 -14.04
C LYS A 99 13.06 -9.07 -14.12
N ILE A 100 12.21 -8.97 -13.11
CA ILE A 100 11.30 -7.85 -12.89
C ILE A 100 11.94 -6.98 -11.80
N PRO A 101 12.31 -5.73 -12.11
CA PRO A 101 12.91 -4.86 -11.13
C PRO A 101 11.91 -4.49 -10.03
N GLU A 102 12.46 -4.14 -8.88
CA GLU A 102 11.71 -3.49 -7.80
C GLU A 102 10.97 -2.24 -8.32
N ARG A 103 9.73 -2.04 -7.89
CA ARG A 103 8.93 -0.87 -8.29
C ARG A 103 8.07 -0.37 -7.13
N PHE A 104 7.90 0.95 -7.08
CA PHE A 104 7.03 1.64 -6.14
C PHE A 104 6.09 2.57 -6.92
N ASP A 105 4.79 2.36 -6.77
CA ASP A 105 3.77 3.21 -7.37
C ASP A 105 3.00 3.95 -6.27
N VAL A 106 2.89 5.27 -6.40
CA VAL A 106 1.91 6.04 -5.62
C VAL A 106 0.53 5.74 -6.17
N VAL A 107 -0.41 5.42 -5.28
CA VAL A 107 -1.81 5.19 -5.64
C VAL A 107 -2.65 6.38 -5.17
N GLU A 108 -3.19 7.11 -6.14
CA GLU A 108 -4.16 8.18 -5.89
C GLU A 108 -5.56 7.63 -5.98
N PHE A 109 -6.44 8.07 -5.09
CA PHE A 109 -7.85 7.70 -5.07
C PHE A 109 -8.71 8.95 -5.12
N THR A 110 -9.81 8.87 -5.86
CA THR A 110 -10.94 9.79 -5.68
C THR A 110 -11.73 9.31 -4.46
N TRP A 111 -12.12 10.21 -3.57
CA TRP A 111 -12.88 9.88 -2.37
C TRP A 111 -14.32 10.39 -2.45
N HIS A 112 -15.27 9.50 -2.26
CA HIS A 112 -16.70 9.81 -2.22
C HIS A 112 -17.36 9.07 -1.06
N ASP A 113 -18.05 9.78 -0.18
CA ASP A 113 -18.72 9.24 1.02
C ASP A 113 -17.84 8.27 1.85
N GLY A 114 -16.58 8.65 2.06
CA GLY A 114 -15.63 7.86 2.84
C GLY A 114 -15.13 6.58 2.14
N LYS A 115 -15.38 6.43 0.83
CA LYS A 115 -14.91 5.32 0.00
C LYS A 115 -13.88 5.80 -1.02
N ALA A 116 -12.81 5.05 -1.16
CA ALA A 116 -11.81 5.23 -2.21
C ALA A 116 -12.28 4.55 -3.50
N ILE A 117 -12.34 5.33 -4.58
CA ILE A 117 -12.75 4.93 -5.92
C ILE A 117 -11.74 5.43 -6.95
N GLU A 118 -11.81 4.92 -8.18
CA GLU A 118 -10.97 5.34 -9.31
C GLU A 118 -9.46 5.40 -9.00
N PRO A 119 -8.83 4.28 -8.59
CA PRO A 119 -7.41 4.28 -8.28
C PRO A 119 -6.57 4.63 -9.51
N ARG A 120 -5.56 5.47 -9.32
CA ARG A 120 -4.58 5.85 -10.35
C ARG A 120 -3.17 5.62 -9.83
N TRP A 121 -2.40 4.81 -10.56
CA TRP A 121 -1.02 4.51 -10.24
C TRP A 121 -0.09 5.47 -10.96
N ARG A 122 0.85 6.04 -10.22
CA ARG A 122 1.93 6.85 -10.77
C ARG A 122 3.26 6.38 -10.18
N PRO A 123 4.35 6.38 -10.96
CA PRO A 123 5.67 6.13 -10.40
C PRO A 123 5.95 7.09 -9.24
N ILE A 124 6.55 6.59 -8.16
CA ILE A 124 6.95 7.46 -7.07
C ILE A 124 8.02 8.46 -7.55
N SER A 125 7.92 9.71 -7.10
CA SER A 125 8.94 10.71 -7.39
C SER A 125 10.30 10.32 -6.80
N PRO A 126 11.44 10.63 -7.46
CA PRO A 126 12.76 10.33 -6.93
C PRO A 126 12.99 10.86 -5.51
N MET A 127 12.46 12.04 -5.18
CA MET A 127 12.62 12.65 -3.84
C MET A 127 12.02 11.83 -2.69
N MET A 128 10.97 11.05 -2.96
CA MET A 128 10.31 10.22 -1.94
C MET A 128 10.79 8.76 -1.98
N LEU A 129 11.47 8.35 -3.05
CA LEU A 129 11.85 6.96 -3.27
C LEU A 129 12.78 6.47 -2.15
N ASP A 130 13.80 7.25 -1.79
CA ASP A 130 14.77 6.86 -0.76
C ASP A 130 14.11 6.73 0.62
N THR A 131 13.17 7.62 0.94
CA THR A 131 12.41 7.57 2.19
C THR A 131 11.55 6.30 2.25
N VAL A 132 10.81 6.01 1.18
CA VAL A 132 9.94 4.82 1.13
C VAL A 132 10.76 3.52 1.08
N LYS A 133 11.92 3.51 0.43
CA LYS A 133 12.84 2.36 0.45
C LYS A 133 13.29 1.99 1.86
N LYS A 134 13.60 2.98 2.70
CA LYS A 134 13.93 2.74 4.12
C LYS A 134 12.75 2.14 4.89
N MET A 135 11.53 2.58 4.57
CA MET A 135 10.30 2.06 5.20
C MET A 135 9.96 0.62 4.80
N VAL A 136 10.43 0.13 3.65
CA VAL A 136 10.27 -1.29 3.25
C VAL A 136 11.47 -2.15 3.59
N ALA A 137 12.51 -1.61 4.24
CA ALA A 137 13.65 -2.42 4.67
C ALA A 137 13.16 -3.60 5.56
N GLY A 138 13.65 -4.80 5.27
CA GLY A 138 13.25 -6.03 5.96
C GLY A 138 11.93 -6.68 5.50
N TRP A 139 11.37 -6.26 4.36
CA TRP A 139 10.29 -6.96 3.67
C TRP A 139 10.75 -7.94 2.58
#